data_AF-A0A941ZK92-F1
#
_entry.id   AF-A0A941ZK92-F1
#
_cell.length_a   1.000
_cell.length_b   1.000
_cell.length_c   1.000
_cell.angle_alpha   90.00
_cell.angle_beta   90.00
_cell.angle_gamma   90.00
#
_symmetry.space_group_name_H-M   'P 1'
#
loop_
_entity.id
_entity.type
_entity.pdbx_description
1 polymer ?
#
loop_
_entity_poly.entity_id
_entity_poly.type
_entity_poly.pdbx_seq_one_letter_code
_entity_poly.pdbx_strand_id
1 'polypeptide(L)'
;MSVSDRFFSLVPDRQCGSCMVCCEYLYINSPTLKKPADVLCSNCVINQGCSIYETRPSVCRTWHCLWRRDAAIPEALRPDKSGVLFSLKVCDEPRYLFENAYIVCMAMKTPTDFDTPQVAATLDRYIAEGVLPVWLSHGGGKTLAWPDAPLANAILSPKTAQSEQLANEGQIWLERYEAMLEPLQAKNARFNHHHGAA
;
A
#
# COMPACT_ATOMS: atom_id res chain seq x y z
N MET A 1 6.05 -2.61 19.20
CA MET A 1 4.94 -2.69 18.23
C MET A 1 5.24 -3.83 17.28
N SER A 2 4.29 -4.73 17.03
CA SER A 2 4.46 -5.73 15.98
C SER A 2 4.54 -5.03 14.62
N VAL A 3 5.19 -5.67 13.66
CA VAL A 3 5.23 -5.23 12.26
C VAL A 3 3.81 -4.98 11.72
N SER A 4 2.84 -5.79 12.15
CA SER A 4 1.44 -5.60 11.76
C SER A 4 0.82 -4.37 12.44
N ASP A 5 1.19 -3.98 13.66
CA ASP A 5 0.64 -2.76 14.31
C ASP A 5 0.99 -1.46 13.57
N ARG A 6 2.19 -1.40 12.96
CA ARG A 6 2.68 -0.22 12.23
C ARG A 6 1.73 0.20 11.11
N PHE A 7 1.07 -0.75 10.46
CA PHE A 7 0.23 -0.46 9.29
C PHE A 7 -1.25 -0.22 9.59
N PHE A 8 -1.67 -0.36 10.85
CA PHE A 8 -3.08 -0.23 11.25
C PHE A 8 -3.31 0.80 12.36
N SER A 9 -2.35 1.71 12.56
CA SER A 9 -2.48 2.87 13.44
C SER A 9 -2.37 4.15 12.61
N LEU A 10 -3.02 5.24 13.03
CA LEU A 10 -2.84 6.55 12.39
C LEU A 10 -1.69 7.30 13.07
N VAL A 11 -0.87 7.95 12.25
CA VAL A 11 0.12 8.92 12.74
C VAL A 11 -0.64 10.12 13.31
N PRO A 12 -0.41 10.50 14.58
CA PRO A 12 -1.02 11.69 15.16
C PRO A 12 -0.77 12.94 14.31
N ASP A 13 -1.72 13.88 14.33
CA ASP A 13 -1.66 15.19 13.66
C ASP A 13 -1.56 15.20 12.13
N ARG A 14 -1.33 14.06 11.47
CA ARG A 14 -1.44 13.98 10.01
C ARG A 14 -2.89 14.07 9.60
N GLN A 15 -3.21 15.04 8.75
CA GLN A 15 -4.53 15.21 8.15
C GLN A 15 -4.44 15.20 6.62
N CYS A 16 -5.50 14.72 5.96
CA CYS A 16 -5.53 14.76 4.49
C CYS A 16 -5.54 16.20 3.98
N GLY A 17 -6.20 17.12 4.68
CA GLY A 17 -6.37 18.51 4.24
C GLY A 17 -6.92 18.56 2.80
N SER A 18 -6.25 19.33 1.93
CA SER A 18 -6.56 19.46 0.51
C SER A 18 -6.17 18.24 -0.36
N CYS A 19 -5.49 17.22 0.18
CA CYS A 19 -5.01 16.09 -0.62
C CYS A 19 -6.18 15.23 -1.12
N MET A 20 -6.25 15.08 -2.43
CA MET A 20 -7.32 14.36 -3.14
C MET A 20 -6.83 13.11 -3.90
N VAL A 21 -5.55 12.76 -3.78
CA VAL A 21 -4.93 11.67 -4.58
C VAL A 21 -5.67 10.34 -4.45
N CYS A 22 -6.01 9.90 -3.24
CA CYS A 22 -6.76 8.64 -3.10
C CYS A 22 -8.19 8.72 -3.65
N CYS A 23 -8.81 9.92 -3.63
CA CYS A 23 -10.13 10.15 -4.20
C CYS A 23 -10.11 10.16 -5.73
N GLU A 24 -8.96 10.38 -6.36
CA GLU A 24 -8.80 10.38 -7.82
C GLU A 24 -8.31 9.03 -8.33
N TYR A 25 -7.18 8.55 -7.82
CA TYR A 25 -6.45 7.44 -8.45
C TYR A 25 -6.96 6.04 -8.06
N LEU A 26 -7.56 5.87 -6.88
CA LEU A 26 -7.95 4.53 -6.43
C LEU A 26 -9.31 4.10 -6.97
N TYR A 27 -9.41 2.85 -7.42
CA TYR A 27 -10.70 2.22 -7.70
C TYR A 27 -11.49 1.98 -6.40
N ILE A 28 -12.79 2.28 -6.42
CA ILE A 28 -13.71 1.97 -5.32
C ILE A 28 -14.94 1.26 -5.89
N ASN A 29 -15.22 0.07 -5.40
CA ASN A 29 -16.40 -0.70 -5.74
C ASN A 29 -17.08 -1.22 -4.47
N SER A 30 -17.78 -0.32 -3.79
CA SER A 30 -18.54 -0.63 -2.57
C SER A 30 -20.05 -0.50 -2.83
N PRO A 31 -20.93 -1.04 -1.98
CA PRO A 31 -22.38 -0.82 -2.11
C PRO A 31 -22.75 0.67 -2.09
N THR A 32 -22.02 1.50 -1.36
CA THR A 32 -22.34 2.92 -1.13
C THR A 32 -21.61 3.91 -2.04
N LEU A 33 -20.57 3.46 -2.76
CA LEU A 33 -19.78 4.29 -3.66
C LEU A 33 -19.14 3.43 -4.74
N LYS A 34 -19.41 3.76 -6.01
CA LYS A 34 -18.71 3.25 -7.19
C LYS A 34 -17.88 4.39 -7.77
N LYS A 35 -16.57 4.17 -7.91
CA LYS A 35 -15.64 5.15 -8.45
C LYS A 35 -14.57 4.43 -9.28
N PRO A 36 -14.49 4.70 -10.60
CA PRO A 36 -13.37 4.22 -11.42
C PRO A 36 -12.02 4.68 -10.86
N ALA A 37 -10.94 3.93 -11.16
CA ALA A 37 -9.58 4.44 -10.98
C ALA A 37 -9.35 5.64 -11.91
N ASP A 38 -8.40 6.50 -11.55
CA ASP A 38 -7.97 7.66 -12.35
C ASP A 38 -9.10 8.66 -12.69
N VAL A 39 -10.17 8.65 -11.89
CA VAL A 39 -11.32 9.56 -12.00
C VAL A 39 -11.58 10.18 -10.64
N LEU A 40 -11.61 11.51 -10.60
CA LEU A 40 -11.95 12.26 -9.40
C LEU A 40 -13.33 11.87 -8.89
N CYS A 41 -13.42 11.52 -7.61
CA CYS A 41 -14.70 11.25 -6.96
C CYS A 41 -15.66 12.43 -7.13
N SER A 42 -16.92 12.17 -7.49
CA SER A 42 -17.97 13.19 -7.65
C SER A 42 -18.23 14.01 -6.38
N ASN A 43 -17.87 13.47 -5.21
CA ASN A 43 -17.97 14.14 -3.92
C ASN A 43 -16.72 14.97 -3.57
N CYS A 44 -15.72 15.02 -4.44
CA CYS A 44 -14.47 15.75 -4.21
C CYS A 44 -14.46 17.03 -5.02
N VAL A 45 -14.16 18.14 -4.35
CA VAL A 45 -13.96 19.44 -4.96
C VAL A 45 -12.46 19.70 -5.10
N ILE A 46 -12.04 20.08 -6.30
CA ILE A 46 -10.62 20.31 -6.62
C ILE A 46 -10.02 21.31 -5.63
N ASN A 47 -8.85 20.97 -5.08
CA ASN A 47 -8.11 21.72 -4.06
C ASN A 47 -8.82 21.95 -2.72
N GLN A 48 -10.02 21.42 -2.53
CA GLN A 48 -10.80 21.56 -1.28
C GLN A 48 -11.01 20.22 -0.56
N GLY A 49 -10.95 19.10 -1.28
CA GLY A 49 -11.19 17.77 -0.73
C GLY A 49 -12.66 17.37 -0.80
N CYS A 50 -13.10 16.47 0.07
CA CYS A 50 -14.45 15.90 0.00
C CYS A 50 -15.51 16.89 0.53
N SER A 51 -16.51 17.24 -0.30
CA SER A 51 -17.62 18.14 0.08
C SER A 51 -18.57 17.54 1.11
N ILE A 52 -18.55 16.22 1.27
CA ILE A 52 -19.34 15.48 2.27
C ILE A 52 -18.43 14.81 3.30
N TYR A 53 -17.31 15.45 3.68
CA TYR A 53 -16.29 14.82 4.52
C TYR A 53 -16.87 14.19 5.80
N GLU A 54 -17.75 14.90 6.50
CA GLU A 54 -18.40 14.46 7.74
C GLU A 54 -19.40 13.31 7.55
N THR A 55 -19.95 13.14 6.35
CA THR A 55 -20.92 12.09 6.01
C THR A 55 -20.36 11.08 5.01
N ARG A 56 -19.03 11.07 4.80
CA ARG A 56 -18.37 10.22 3.80
C ARG A 56 -18.68 8.73 4.01
N PRO A 57 -18.81 7.94 2.93
CA PRO A 57 -19.10 6.50 3.02
C PRO A 57 -18.06 5.76 3.85
N SER A 58 -18.46 4.64 4.47
CA SER A 58 -17.58 3.83 5.34
C SER A 58 -16.25 3.47 4.68
N VAL A 59 -16.28 3.05 3.40
CA VAL A 59 -15.07 2.74 2.61
C VAL A 59 -14.07 3.90 2.52
N CYS A 60 -14.53 5.15 2.61
CA CYS A 60 -13.68 6.34 2.65
C CYS A 60 -13.25 6.73 4.08
N ARG A 61 -14.03 6.37 5.11
CA ARG A 61 -13.68 6.62 6.52
C ARG A 61 -12.59 5.69 7.02
N THR A 62 -12.65 4.45 6.56
CA THR A 62 -11.82 3.37 7.07
C THR A 62 -10.55 3.17 6.24
N TRP A 63 -10.44 3.81 5.08
CA TRP A 63 -9.25 3.71 4.25
C TRP A 63 -8.28 4.86 4.52
N HIS A 64 -6.99 4.53 4.63
CA HIS A 64 -5.92 5.51 4.80
C HIS A 64 -4.65 5.05 4.06
N CYS A 65 -3.94 5.98 3.41
CA CYS A 65 -2.66 5.69 2.77
C CYS A 65 -1.55 5.46 3.81
N LEU A 66 -0.40 4.93 3.38
CA LEU A 66 0.72 4.72 4.29
C LEU A 66 1.30 6.03 4.84
N TRP A 67 1.20 7.16 4.14
CA TRP A 67 1.57 8.46 4.74
C TRP A 67 0.71 8.78 5.98
N ARG A 68 -0.55 8.34 6.04
CA ARG A 68 -1.39 8.50 7.25
C ARG A 68 -1.09 7.47 8.35
N ARG A 69 -0.36 6.39 8.05
CA ARG A 69 -0.21 5.22 8.93
C ARG A 69 1.22 4.97 9.41
N ASP A 70 2.21 5.21 8.56
CA ASP A 70 3.62 4.97 8.84
C ASP A 70 4.35 6.30 9.11
N ALA A 71 4.71 6.53 10.37
CA ALA A 71 5.44 7.72 10.80
C ALA A 71 6.83 7.82 10.17
N ALA A 72 7.41 6.71 9.70
CA ALA A 72 8.70 6.71 9.02
C ALA A 72 8.63 7.27 7.58
N ILE A 73 7.43 7.42 6.99
CA ILE A 73 7.28 8.16 5.74
C ILE A 73 7.38 9.66 6.03
N PRO A 74 8.29 10.42 5.38
CA PRO A 74 8.43 11.86 5.61
C PRO A 74 7.18 12.68 5.28
N GLU A 75 7.02 13.84 5.93
CA GLU A 75 5.92 14.78 5.69
C GLU A 75 5.86 15.27 4.23
N ALA A 76 7.01 15.46 3.61
CA ALA A 76 7.13 15.85 2.20
C ALA A 76 6.57 14.79 1.23
N LEU A 77 6.39 13.54 1.68
CA LEU A 77 5.78 12.46 0.90
C LEU A 77 4.25 12.38 1.07
N ARG A 78 3.61 13.44 1.55
CA ARG A 78 2.16 13.58 1.42
C ARG A 78 1.81 13.52 -0.08
N PRO A 79 0.85 12.68 -0.52
CA PRO A 79 0.75 12.29 -1.93
C PRO A 79 0.59 13.43 -2.95
N ASP A 80 -0.16 14.47 -2.60
CA ASP A 80 -0.34 15.66 -3.44
C ASP A 80 0.92 16.52 -3.56
N LYS A 81 1.89 16.39 -2.64
CA LYS A 81 3.18 17.09 -2.67
C LYS A 81 4.24 16.29 -3.44
N SER A 82 4.26 14.97 -3.28
CA SER A 82 5.32 14.11 -3.83
C SER A 82 5.00 13.50 -5.20
N GLY A 83 3.73 13.46 -5.61
CA GLY A 83 3.35 12.76 -6.85
C GLY A 83 3.37 11.23 -6.73
N VAL A 84 3.54 10.70 -5.52
CA VAL A 84 3.44 9.26 -5.25
C VAL A 84 2.50 8.93 -4.09
N LEU A 85 1.86 7.76 -4.15
CA LEU A 85 0.99 7.23 -3.12
C LEU A 85 1.52 5.88 -2.64
N PHE A 86 1.98 5.84 -1.39
CA PHE A 86 2.26 4.59 -0.69
C PHE A 86 0.97 4.02 -0.10
N SER A 87 0.68 2.74 -0.33
CA SER A 87 -0.45 2.05 0.30
C SER A 87 -0.09 0.61 0.67
N LEU A 88 -0.66 0.13 1.77
CA LEU A 88 -0.73 -1.29 2.09
C LEU A 88 -1.95 -1.87 1.36
N LYS A 89 -1.74 -2.97 0.66
CA LYS A 89 -2.78 -3.79 0.06
C LYS A 89 -2.79 -5.12 0.79
N VAL A 90 -3.98 -5.56 1.21
CA VAL A 90 -4.23 -6.89 1.76
C VAL A 90 -5.39 -7.46 0.96
N CYS A 91 -5.21 -8.65 0.41
CA CYS A 91 -6.15 -9.32 -0.48
C CYS A 91 -6.47 -10.69 0.08
N ASP A 92 -7.76 -10.99 0.23
CA ASP A 92 -8.22 -12.28 0.75
C ASP A 92 -8.10 -13.38 -0.32
N GLU A 93 -8.32 -13.01 -1.59
CA GLU A 93 -8.25 -13.92 -2.75
C GLU A 93 -7.29 -13.37 -3.82
N PRO A 94 -5.97 -13.46 -3.59
CA PRO A 94 -4.98 -12.94 -4.53
C PRO A 94 -4.75 -13.89 -5.71
N ARG A 95 -4.35 -13.33 -6.86
CA ARG A 95 -3.98 -14.13 -8.04
C ARG A 95 -2.57 -14.69 -7.96
N TYR A 96 -1.71 -14.02 -7.19
CA TYR A 96 -0.30 -14.37 -7.02
C TYR A 96 0.11 -14.26 -5.55
N LEU A 97 1.08 -15.08 -5.12
CA LEU A 97 1.58 -15.11 -3.74
C LEU A 97 1.93 -13.70 -3.19
N PHE A 98 2.64 -12.91 -3.99
CA PHE A 98 3.09 -11.56 -3.64
C PHE A 98 1.97 -10.50 -3.68
N GLU A 99 0.71 -10.91 -3.92
CA GLU A 99 -0.48 -10.06 -3.86
C GLU A 99 -1.32 -10.28 -2.58
N ASN A 100 -1.02 -11.28 -1.73
CA ASN A 100 -1.74 -11.52 -0.47
C ASN A 100 -1.68 -10.28 0.46
N ALA A 101 -0.46 -9.78 0.72
CA ALA A 101 -0.27 -8.53 1.45
C ALA A 101 1.00 -7.85 0.93
N TYR A 102 0.91 -6.60 0.48
CA TYR A 102 2.05 -5.91 -0.13
C TYR A 102 1.99 -4.41 0.03
N ILE A 103 3.16 -3.79 -0.05
CA ILE A 103 3.29 -2.34 -0.17
C ILE A 103 3.32 -2.00 -1.64
N VAL A 104 2.55 -0.99 -2.04
CA VAL A 104 2.65 -0.42 -3.39
C VAL A 104 2.93 1.07 -3.30
N CYS A 105 3.95 1.51 -4.03
CA CYS A 105 4.20 2.90 -4.35
C CYS A 105 3.66 3.15 -5.76
N MET A 106 2.59 3.93 -5.85
CA MET A 106 2.00 4.35 -7.12
C MET A 106 2.55 5.72 -7.50
N ALA A 107 3.05 5.90 -8.72
CA ALA A 107 3.42 7.21 -9.26
C ALA A 107 2.31 7.75 -10.16
N MET A 108 1.86 8.97 -9.87
CA MET A 108 0.73 9.58 -10.55
C MET A 108 1.11 10.07 -11.96
N LYS A 109 2.28 10.69 -12.12
CA LYS A 109 2.64 11.42 -13.36
C LYS A 109 3.64 10.66 -14.20
N THR A 110 4.71 10.17 -13.59
CA THR A 110 5.82 9.54 -14.31
C THR A 110 6.50 8.49 -13.44
N PRO A 111 7.00 7.38 -14.00
CA PRO A 111 7.76 6.40 -13.23
C PRO A 111 9.04 7.00 -12.62
N THR A 112 9.57 8.09 -13.17
CA THR A 112 10.74 8.79 -12.59
C THR A 112 10.44 9.42 -11.21
N ASP A 113 9.18 9.54 -10.80
CA ASP A 113 8.81 9.98 -9.46
C ASP A 113 9.34 9.02 -8.37
N PHE A 114 9.57 7.74 -8.73
CA PHE A 114 10.19 6.75 -7.84
C PHE A 114 11.65 7.07 -7.51
N ASP A 115 12.35 7.75 -8.41
CA ASP A 115 13.78 8.06 -8.28
C ASP A 115 14.04 9.34 -7.47
N THR A 116 12.99 10.06 -7.07
CA THR A 116 13.16 11.24 -6.23
C THR A 116 13.76 10.83 -4.87
N PRO A 117 14.75 11.57 -4.31
CA PRO A 117 15.57 11.07 -3.20
C PRO A 117 14.78 10.56 -1.99
N GLN A 118 13.69 11.25 -1.62
CA GLN A 118 12.87 10.84 -0.48
C GLN A 118 12.00 9.62 -0.79
N VAL A 119 11.50 9.49 -2.03
CA VAL A 119 10.71 8.32 -2.45
C VAL A 119 11.61 7.09 -2.56
N ALA A 120 12.76 7.22 -3.21
CA ALA A 120 13.77 6.17 -3.30
C ALA A 120 14.21 5.70 -1.91
N ALA A 121 14.57 6.61 -1.01
CA ALA A 121 14.94 6.26 0.37
C ALA A 121 13.81 5.55 1.15
N THR A 122 12.54 5.91 0.89
CA THR A 122 11.39 5.25 1.51
C THR A 122 11.17 3.85 0.94
N LEU A 123 11.35 3.67 -0.37
CA LEU A 123 11.32 2.37 -1.03
C LEU A 123 12.45 1.47 -0.53
N ASP A 124 13.69 1.96 -0.54
CA ASP A 124 14.87 1.27 -0.06
C ASP A 124 14.69 0.79 1.38
N ARG A 125 14.07 1.60 2.24
CA ARG A 125 13.73 1.19 3.60
C ARG A 125 12.78 0.00 3.62
N TYR A 126 11.67 0.02 2.87
CA TYR A 126 10.75 -1.12 2.83
C TYR A 126 11.38 -2.37 2.23
N ILE A 127 12.23 -2.20 1.22
CA ILE A 127 13.01 -3.27 0.58
C ILE A 127 13.99 -3.87 1.58
N ALA A 128 14.77 -3.04 2.29
CA ALA A 128 15.75 -3.48 3.28
C ALA A 128 15.10 -4.14 4.51
N GLU A 129 13.89 -3.71 4.89
CA GLU A 129 13.11 -4.39 5.92
C GLU A 129 12.71 -5.81 5.49
N GLY A 130 12.50 -6.04 4.19
CA GLY A 130 12.23 -7.37 3.62
C GLY A 130 11.00 -8.06 4.21
N VAL A 131 10.03 -7.30 4.72
CA VAL A 131 8.87 -7.86 5.41
C VAL A 131 7.75 -8.21 4.42
N LEU A 132 7.40 -7.24 3.57
CA LEU A 132 6.32 -7.36 2.60
C LEU A 132 6.87 -7.14 1.20
N PRO A 133 6.30 -7.80 0.18
CA PRO A 133 6.58 -7.45 -1.20
C PRO A 133 6.35 -5.95 -1.45
N VAL A 134 7.23 -5.35 -2.24
CA VAL A 134 7.17 -3.95 -2.65
C VAL A 134 6.92 -3.89 -4.14
N TRP A 135 5.83 -3.23 -4.52
CA TRP A 135 5.44 -3.02 -5.90
C TRP A 135 5.55 -1.55 -6.28
N LEU A 136 5.97 -1.28 -7.51
CA LEU A 136 5.90 0.03 -8.15
C LEU A 136 4.75 0.01 -9.14
N SER A 137 3.91 1.05 -9.16
CA SER A 137 2.75 1.11 -10.07
C SER A 137 2.66 2.45 -10.79
N HIS A 138 2.48 2.40 -12.11
CA HIS A 138 2.30 3.57 -12.95
C HIS A 138 1.52 3.19 -14.22
N GLY A 139 0.67 4.07 -14.72
CA GLY A 139 -0.05 3.89 -15.99
C GLY A 139 -0.91 2.61 -16.05
N GLY A 140 -1.52 2.21 -14.93
CA GLY A 140 -2.32 0.96 -14.82
C GLY A 140 -1.49 -0.32 -14.71
N GLY A 141 -0.17 -0.25 -14.93
CA GLY A 141 0.77 -1.36 -14.73
C GLY A 141 1.33 -1.40 -13.31
N LYS A 142 1.93 -2.55 -12.97
CA LYS A 142 2.76 -2.68 -11.77
C LYS A 142 3.93 -3.64 -12.00
N THR A 143 5.02 -3.36 -11.31
CA THR A 143 6.26 -4.14 -11.33
C THR A 143 6.64 -4.51 -9.91
N LEU A 144 7.06 -5.76 -9.69
CA LEU A 144 7.59 -6.21 -8.41
C LEU A 144 9.01 -5.65 -8.26
N ALA A 145 9.21 -4.73 -7.32
CA ALA A 145 10.54 -4.21 -6.99
C ALA A 145 11.23 -5.07 -5.95
N TRP A 146 10.47 -5.67 -5.03
CA TRP A 146 10.99 -6.63 -4.07
C TRP A 146 9.94 -7.68 -3.68
N PRO A 147 10.29 -8.96 -3.52
CA PRO A 147 11.60 -9.56 -3.80
C PRO A 147 12.04 -9.36 -5.26
N ASP A 148 13.35 -9.23 -5.48
CA ASP A 148 13.89 -9.11 -6.84
C ASP A 148 13.71 -10.42 -7.62
N ALA A 149 14.02 -10.43 -8.93
CA ALA A 149 13.72 -11.59 -9.76
C ALA A 149 14.40 -12.90 -9.28
N PRO A 150 15.69 -12.91 -8.88
CA PRO A 150 16.31 -14.12 -8.32
C PRO A 150 15.60 -14.63 -7.06
N LEU A 151 15.35 -13.76 -6.08
CA LEU A 151 14.71 -14.16 -4.82
C LEU A 151 13.25 -14.57 -5.04
N ALA A 152 12.50 -13.83 -5.85
CA ALA A 152 11.12 -14.15 -6.21
C ALA A 152 11.01 -15.53 -6.86
N ASN A 153 11.91 -15.87 -7.79
CA ASN A 153 11.96 -17.18 -8.41
C ASN A 153 12.34 -18.29 -7.41
N ALA A 154 13.25 -18.01 -6.48
CA ALA A 154 13.62 -18.96 -5.44
C ALA A 154 12.46 -19.21 -4.45
N ILE A 155 11.66 -18.19 -4.13
CA ILE A 155 10.46 -18.33 -3.31
C ILE A 155 9.41 -19.20 -4.02
N LEU A 156 9.14 -18.93 -5.29
CA LEU A 156 8.11 -19.65 -6.06
C LEU A 156 8.54 -21.07 -6.46
N SER A 157 9.82 -21.28 -6.72
CA SER A 157 10.38 -22.52 -7.25
C SER A 157 11.72 -22.86 -6.57
N PRO A 158 11.73 -23.20 -5.26
CA PRO A 158 12.95 -23.37 -4.48
C PRO A 158 13.88 -24.48 -5.01
N LYS A 159 13.30 -25.55 -5.60
CA LYS A 159 14.06 -26.66 -6.18
C LYS A 159 14.88 -26.28 -7.42
N THR A 160 14.51 -25.18 -8.09
CA THR A 160 15.18 -24.68 -9.28
C THR A 160 15.84 -23.33 -9.02
N ALA A 161 16.05 -22.97 -7.75
CA ALA A 161 16.75 -21.75 -7.38
C ALA A 161 18.19 -21.78 -7.91
N GLN A 162 18.72 -20.59 -8.20
CA GLN A 162 20.07 -20.45 -8.76
C GLN A 162 21.17 -20.86 -7.77
N SER A 163 20.88 -20.85 -6.47
CA SER A 163 21.76 -21.33 -5.41
C SER A 163 20.97 -21.85 -4.22
N GLU A 164 21.60 -22.73 -3.43
CA GLU A 164 21.05 -23.23 -2.17
C GLU A 164 20.82 -22.09 -1.17
N GLN A 165 21.70 -21.09 -1.14
CA GLN A 165 21.55 -19.90 -0.31
C GLN A 165 20.26 -19.15 -0.64
N LEU A 166 20.00 -18.87 -1.92
CA LEU A 166 18.79 -18.18 -2.36
C LEU A 166 17.53 -19.01 -2.08
N ALA A 167 17.60 -20.33 -2.25
CA ALA A 167 16.49 -21.23 -1.88
C ALA A 167 16.16 -21.10 -0.39
N ASN A 168 17.18 -21.18 0.47
CA ASN A 168 17.03 -21.08 1.92
C ASN A 168 16.50 -19.69 2.34
N GLU A 169 17.04 -18.63 1.76
CA GLU A 169 16.56 -17.25 1.99
C GLU A 169 15.08 -17.11 1.60
N GLY A 170 14.71 -17.61 0.43
CA GLY A 170 13.33 -17.58 -0.05
C GLY A 170 12.38 -18.36 0.84
N GLN A 171 12.77 -19.54 1.32
CA GLN A 171 11.96 -20.34 2.25
C GLN A 171 11.78 -19.65 3.61
N ILE A 172 12.87 -19.14 4.19
CA ILE A 172 12.82 -18.39 5.47
C ILE A 172 11.90 -17.17 5.35
N TRP A 173 11.97 -16.46 4.21
CA TRP A 173 11.08 -15.35 3.97
C TRP A 173 9.62 -15.78 3.83
N LEU A 174 9.37 -16.83 3.05
CA LEU A 174 8.01 -17.35 2.81
C LEU A 174 7.32 -17.74 4.11
N GLU A 175 8.00 -18.51 4.97
CA GLU A 175 7.47 -18.92 6.28
C GLU A 175 7.06 -17.71 7.13
N ARG A 176 7.89 -16.66 7.16
CA ARG A 176 7.60 -15.43 7.89
C ARG A 176 6.44 -14.66 7.27
N TYR A 177 6.39 -14.59 5.94
CA TYR A 177 5.34 -13.90 5.20
C TYR A 177 3.98 -14.55 5.44
N GLU A 178 3.89 -15.88 5.29
CA GLU A 178 2.67 -16.65 5.52
C GLU A 178 2.17 -16.53 6.95
N ALA A 179 3.07 -16.58 7.94
CA ALA A 179 2.72 -16.39 9.35
C ALA A 179 2.13 -14.99 9.66
N MET A 180 2.35 -13.99 8.81
CA MET A 180 1.79 -12.65 8.96
C MET A 180 0.45 -12.45 8.24
N LEU A 181 0.06 -13.33 7.29
CA LEU A 181 -1.09 -13.08 6.43
C LEU A 181 -2.41 -13.03 7.21
N GLU A 182 -2.70 -14.03 8.04
CA GLU A 182 -3.94 -14.05 8.83
C GLU A 182 -4.03 -12.84 9.79
N PRO A 183 -2.98 -12.47 10.56
CA PRO A 183 -3.00 -11.26 11.36
C PRO A 183 -3.24 -9.97 10.56
N LEU A 184 -2.65 -9.87 9.36
CA LEU A 184 -2.84 -8.71 8.47
C LEU A 184 -4.25 -8.65 7.90
N GLN A 185 -4.82 -9.79 7.49
CA GLN A 185 -6.19 -9.90 7.00
C GLN A 185 -7.21 -9.57 8.09
N ALA A 186 -7.05 -10.14 9.29
CA ALA A 186 -7.91 -9.86 10.44
C ALA A 186 -7.88 -8.38 10.83
N LYS A 187 -6.69 -7.77 10.86
CA LYS A 187 -6.56 -6.32 11.11
C LYS A 187 -7.13 -5.48 9.98
N ASN A 188 -6.92 -5.86 8.71
CA ASN A 188 -7.48 -5.14 7.57
C ASN A 188 -9.01 -5.16 7.59
N ALA A 189 -9.63 -6.32 7.86
CA ALA A 189 -11.07 -6.44 8.04
C ALA A 189 -11.55 -5.53 9.19
N ARG A 190 -10.94 -5.61 10.38
CA ARG A 190 -11.31 -4.75 11.51
C ARG A 190 -11.16 -3.27 11.20
N PHE A 191 -10.03 -2.86 10.62
CA PHE A 191 -9.76 -1.47 10.28
C PHE A 191 -10.79 -0.94 9.26
N ASN A 192 -11.18 -1.79 8.30
CA ASN A 192 -12.20 -1.51 7.29
C ASN A 192 -13.65 -1.60 7.80
N HIS A 193 -13.91 -2.25 8.94
CA HIS A 193 -15.26 -2.37 9.53
C HIS A 193 -15.52 -1.44 10.73
N HIS A 194 -14.52 -1.10 11.55
CA HIS A 194 -14.71 -0.42 12.86
C HIS A 194 -14.80 1.11 12.83
N HIS A 195 -14.68 1.78 11.68
CA HIS A 195 -14.93 3.24 11.58
C HIS A 195 -16.29 3.58 10.94
N GLY A 196 -17.21 2.61 10.91
CA GLY A 196 -18.61 2.76 10.48
C GLY A 196 -19.62 2.82 11.63
N ALA A 197 -19.18 2.82 12.90
CA ALA A 197 -20.05 2.88 14.07
C ALA A 197 -19.50 3.90 15.09
N ALA A 198 -19.77 5.17 14.84
CA ALA A 198 -19.89 6.24 15.83
C ALA A 198 -20.67 7.39 15.18
#